data_AF-A0A920KEB2-F1
#
_entry.id   AF-A0A920KEB2-F1
#
_cell.length_a   1.000
_cell.length_b   1.000
_cell.length_c   1.000
_cell.angle_alpha   90.00
_cell.angle_beta   90.00
_cell.angle_gamma   90.00
#
_symmetry.space_group_name_H-M   'P 1'
#
loop_
_entity.id
_entity.type
_entity.pdbx_description
1 polymer ?
#
loop_
_entity_poly.entity_id
_entity_poly.type
_entity_poly.pdbx_seq_one_letter_code
_entity_poly.pdbx_strand_id
1 'polypeptide(L)'
;MAAEQAAIKKQLMEMAQELNKDGSGRGNGLKKLIKDVEEIENEIINDKLNQESLLRQEEIKVKLLEMDKAMKEQENDEKRESKEGKEDIKEKNNSLYKEYLEQKKKETEMLKTIPPNLKPYYKNKVNEYFKNMDGI
;
A
#
# COMPACT_ATOMS: atom_id res chain seq x y z
N MET A 1 31.47 -29.60 5.41
CA MET A 1 31.48 -28.79 4.17
C MET A 1 30.43 -29.22 3.14
N ALA A 2 30.57 -30.32 2.38
CA ALA A 2 29.54 -30.67 1.36
C ALA A 2 28.13 -30.84 1.95
N ALA A 3 28.03 -31.55 3.08
CA ALA A 3 26.76 -31.71 3.81
C ALA A 3 26.15 -30.39 4.30
N GLU A 4 26.98 -29.39 4.59
CA GLU A 4 26.50 -28.06 5.00
C GLU A 4 25.92 -27.30 3.80
N GLN A 5 26.58 -27.38 2.64
CA GLN A 5 26.04 -26.79 1.41
C GLN A 5 24.74 -27.46 0.97
N ALA A 6 24.63 -28.78 1.09
CA ALA A 6 23.40 -29.51 0.84
C ALA A 6 22.25 -29.05 1.76
N ALA A 7 22.55 -28.79 3.04
CA ALA A 7 21.58 -28.27 3.99
C ALA A 7 21.12 -26.86 3.61
N ILE A 8 22.05 -25.97 3.26
CA ILE A 8 21.75 -24.60 2.80
C ILE A 8 20.88 -24.64 1.54
N LYS A 9 21.26 -25.46 0.55
CA LYS A 9 20.50 -25.66 -0.69
C LYS A 9 19.06 -26.09 -0.41
N LYS A 10 18.87 -27.05 0.49
CA LYS A 10 17.54 -27.52 0.89
C LYS A 10 16.71 -26.40 1.52
N GLN A 11 17.28 -25.64 2.46
CA GLN A 11 16.59 -24.52 3.09
C GLN A 11 16.21 -23.43 2.09
N LEU A 12 17.09 -23.12 1.14
CA LEU A 12 16.80 -22.16 0.07
C LEU A 12 15.69 -22.65 -0.87
N MET A 13 15.65 -23.95 -1.18
CA MET A 13 14.56 -24.53 -1.96
C MET A 13 13.22 -24.46 -1.22
N GLU A 14 13.20 -24.77 0.08
CA GLU A 14 12.00 -24.66 0.92
C GLU A 14 11.51 -23.21 0.97
N MET A 15 12.41 -22.24 1.22
CA MET A 15 12.08 -20.82 1.19
C MET A 15 11.57 -20.36 -0.17
N ALA A 16 12.18 -20.81 -1.28
CA ALA A 16 11.72 -20.49 -2.62
C ALA A 16 10.32 -21.05 -2.91
N GLN A 17 9.98 -22.21 -2.37
CA GLN A 17 8.62 -22.76 -2.46
C GLN A 17 7.65 -21.91 -1.64
N GLU A 18 8.00 -21.55 -0.41
CA GLU A 18 7.16 -20.71 0.46
C GLU A 18 6.87 -19.34 -0.17
N LEU A 19 7.88 -18.66 -0.69
CA LEU A 19 7.75 -17.37 -1.38
C LEU A 19 6.97 -17.46 -2.70
N ASN A 20 6.77 -18.65 -3.25
CA ASN A 20 5.99 -18.85 -4.48
C ASN A 20 4.59 -19.42 -4.21
N LYS A 21 4.22 -19.74 -2.96
CA LYS A 21 2.89 -20.31 -2.62
C LYS A 21 1.74 -19.38 -3.00
N ASP A 22 1.98 -18.08 -2.97
CA ASP A 22 1.03 -17.02 -3.33
C ASP A 22 0.98 -16.73 -4.85
N GLY A 23 1.80 -17.42 -5.65
CA GLY A 23 1.92 -17.18 -7.09
C GLY A 23 2.65 -15.88 -7.47
N SER A 24 3.23 -15.17 -6.49
CA SER A 24 3.92 -13.88 -6.72
C SER A 24 5.21 -14.01 -7.53
N GLY A 25 5.77 -15.22 -7.63
CA GLY A 25 7.03 -15.46 -8.31
C GLY A 25 8.26 -14.93 -7.55
N ARG A 26 8.09 -14.46 -6.30
CA ARG A 26 9.17 -13.91 -5.46
C ARG A 26 10.29 -14.92 -5.22
N GLY A 27 9.97 -16.21 -5.12
CA GLY A 27 10.95 -17.28 -4.96
C GLY A 27 11.82 -17.53 -6.21
N ASN A 28 11.52 -16.93 -7.37
CA ASN A 28 12.36 -17.08 -8.56
C ASN A 28 13.74 -16.43 -8.39
N GLY A 29 13.87 -15.40 -7.55
CA GLY A 29 15.16 -14.75 -7.26
C GLY A 29 16.17 -15.69 -6.59
N LEU A 30 15.68 -16.68 -5.83
CA LEU A 30 16.51 -17.66 -5.13
C LEU A 30 17.09 -18.73 -6.05
N LYS A 31 16.54 -18.92 -7.25
CA LYS A 31 17.01 -19.96 -8.19
C LYS A 31 18.49 -19.81 -8.55
N LYS A 32 18.95 -18.56 -8.74
CA LYS A 32 20.36 -18.29 -9.03
C LYS A 32 21.24 -18.66 -7.84
N LEU A 33 20.85 -18.26 -6.63
CA LEU A 33 21.58 -18.56 -5.40
C LEU A 33 21.65 -20.07 -5.12
N ILE A 34 20.55 -20.80 -5.33
CA ILE A 34 20.49 -22.26 -5.19
C ILE A 34 21.47 -22.93 -6.16
N LYS A 35 21.55 -22.44 -7.41
CA LYS A 35 22.49 -22.95 -8.40
C LYS A 35 23.94 -22.68 -8.00
N ASP A 36 24.24 -21.48 -7.51
CA ASP A 36 25.58 -21.11 -7.05
C ASP A 36 26.02 -22.03 -5.88
N VAL A 37 25.13 -22.32 -4.93
CA VAL A 37 25.37 -23.26 -3.82
C VAL A 37 25.57 -24.69 -4.32
N GLU A 38 24.76 -25.15 -5.27
CA GLU A 38 24.88 -26.47 -5.88
C GLU A 38 26.20 -26.66 -6.63
N GLU A 39 26.71 -25.62 -7.28
CA GLU A 39 28.00 -25.67 -7.97
C GLU A 39 29.15 -25.87 -6.96
N ILE A 40 29.12 -25.14 -5.84
CA ILE A 40 30.10 -25.31 -4.75
C ILE A 40 29.96 -26.68 -4.09
N GLU A 41 28.74 -27.16 -3.86
CA GLU A 41 28.47 -28.51 -3.34
C GLU A 41 29.16 -29.57 -4.22
N ASN A 42 28.96 -29.49 -5.54
CA ASN A 42 29.58 -30.39 -6.51
C ASN A 42 31.10 -30.26 -6.54
N GLU A 43 31.64 -29.05 -6.46
CA GLU A 43 33.08 -28.82 -6.41
C GLU A 43 33.71 -29.42 -5.15
N ILE A 44 33.04 -29.34 -4.00
CA ILE A 44 33.50 -29.98 -2.76
C ILE A 44 33.45 -31.51 -2.90
N ILE A 45 32.37 -32.08 -3.44
CA ILE A 45 32.23 -33.54 -3.60
C ILE A 45 33.32 -34.10 -4.53
N ASN A 46 33.71 -33.33 -5.53
CA ASN A 46 34.73 -33.73 -6.51
C ASN A 46 36.16 -33.28 -6.13
N ASP A 47 36.38 -32.71 -4.94
CA ASP A 47 37.66 -32.14 -4.49
C ASP A 47 38.27 -31.11 -5.47
N LYS A 48 37.42 -30.31 -6.14
CA LYS A 48 37.80 -29.29 -7.14
C LYS A 48 37.71 -27.86 -6.61
N LEU A 49 37.79 -27.67 -5.30
CA LEU A 49 37.77 -26.33 -4.68
C LEU A 49 38.93 -25.48 -5.20
N ASN A 50 38.59 -24.32 -5.76
CA ASN A 50 39.56 -23.35 -6.26
C ASN A 50 39.29 -21.95 -5.66
N GLN A 51 40.09 -20.95 -6.05
CA GLN A 51 39.88 -19.57 -5.58
C GLN A 51 38.53 -18.99 -6.05
N GLU A 52 38.05 -19.37 -7.23
CA GLU A 52 36.74 -18.93 -7.74
C GLU A 52 35.60 -19.50 -6.90
N SER A 53 35.69 -20.77 -6.45
CA SER A 53 34.76 -21.41 -5.52
C SER A 53 34.67 -20.62 -4.20
N LEU A 54 35.81 -20.18 -3.68
CA LEU A 54 35.87 -19.38 -2.44
C LEU A 54 35.23 -18.01 -2.62
N LEU A 55 35.51 -17.32 -3.72
CA LEU A 55 34.87 -16.04 -4.05
C LEU A 55 33.36 -16.20 -4.21
N ARG A 56 32.92 -17.27 -4.88
CA ARG A 56 31.49 -17.59 -5.02
C ARG A 56 30.84 -17.84 -3.66
N GLN A 57 31.53 -18.52 -2.73
CA GLN A 57 31.05 -18.71 -1.36
C GLN A 57 30.90 -17.38 -0.61
N GLU A 58 31.83 -16.44 -0.80
CA GLU A 58 31.72 -15.09 -0.23
C GLU A 58 30.54 -14.33 -0.81
N GLU A 59 30.32 -14.39 -2.13
CA GLU A 59 29.15 -13.78 -2.78
C GLU A 59 27.84 -14.36 -2.26
N ILE A 60 27.76 -15.70 -2.12
CA ILE A 60 26.59 -16.37 -1.54
C ILE A 60 26.32 -15.85 -0.14
N LYS A 61 27.38 -15.73 0.69
CA LYS A 61 27.26 -15.21 2.05
C LYS A 61 26.72 -13.78 2.06
N VAL A 62 27.22 -12.90 1.19
CA VAL A 62 26.73 -11.52 1.08
C VAL A 62 25.25 -11.50 0.68
N LYS A 63 24.86 -12.24 -0.36
CA LYS A 63 23.46 -12.32 -0.80
C LYS A 63 22.53 -12.84 0.30
N LEU A 64 22.97 -13.84 1.08
CA LEU A 64 22.19 -14.36 2.21
C LEU A 64 21.99 -13.31 3.31
N LEU A 65 23.02 -12.51 3.61
CA LEU A 65 22.92 -11.43 4.58
C LEU A 65 22.01 -10.30 4.10
N GLU A 66 22.09 -9.93 2.82
CA GLU A 66 21.18 -8.97 2.19
C GLU A 66 19.73 -9.45 2.26
N MET A 67 19.50 -10.74 2.01
CA MET A 67 18.18 -11.35 2.10
C MET A 67 17.63 -11.33 3.52
N ASP A 68 18.41 -11.70 4.53
CA ASP A 68 18.00 -11.63 5.94
C ASP A 68 17.63 -10.18 6.34
N LYS A 69 18.42 -9.21 5.88
CA LYS A 69 18.11 -7.79 6.09
C LYS A 69 16.80 -7.38 5.42
N ALA A 70 16.59 -7.77 4.16
CA ALA A 70 15.36 -7.47 3.42
C ALA A 70 14.13 -8.11 4.07
N MET A 71 14.23 -9.34 4.56
CA MET A 71 13.15 -10.02 5.29
C MET A 71 12.80 -9.27 6.58
N LYS A 72 13.81 -8.82 7.35
CA LYS A 72 13.59 -8.02 8.56
C LYS A 72 12.96 -6.66 8.26
N GLU A 73 13.36 -6.01 7.17
CA GLU A 73 12.75 -4.75 6.73
C GLU A 73 11.28 -4.96 6.35
N GLN A 74 10.96 -6.00 5.57
CA GLN A 74 9.57 -6.33 5.22
C GLN A 74 8.71 -6.63 6.45
N GLU A 75 9.21 -7.43 7.41
CA GLU A 75 8.50 -7.70 8.67
C GLU A 75 8.23 -6.41 9.48
N ASN A 76 9.15 -5.45 9.44
CA ASN A 76 8.98 -4.17 10.12
C ASN A 76 7.97 -3.27 9.38
N ASP A 77 7.98 -3.29 8.05
CA ASP A 77 7.00 -2.54 7.25
C ASP A 77 5.58 -3.10 7.45
N GLU A 78 5.37 -4.42 7.45
CA GLU A 78 4.08 -5.04 7.77
C GLU A 78 3.60 -4.67 9.20
N LYS A 79 4.51 -4.55 10.17
CA LYS A 79 4.20 -4.05 11.52
C LYS A 79 3.83 -2.57 11.53
N ARG A 80 4.41 -1.73 10.67
CA ARG A 80 4.08 -0.30 10.53
C ARG A 80 2.77 -0.07 9.79
N GLU A 81 2.43 -0.92 8.83
CA GLU A 81 1.12 -0.91 8.16
C GLU A 81 -0.02 -1.35 9.10
N SER A 82 0.28 -1.99 10.23
CA SER A 82 -0.72 -2.30 11.26
C SER A 82 -1.19 -1.02 11.96
N LYS A 83 -2.39 -0.58 11.56
CA LYS A 83 -3.14 0.59 12.04
C LYS A 83 -2.69 1.95 11.50
N GLU A 84 -2.54 2.06 10.18
CA GLU A 84 -3.04 3.31 9.58
C GLU A 84 -4.55 3.30 9.85
N GLY A 85 -4.98 4.07 10.86
CA GLY A 85 -6.36 4.08 11.32
C GLY A 85 -7.24 4.31 10.11
N LYS A 86 -8.11 3.35 9.79
CA LYS A 86 -9.27 3.64 8.97
C LYS A 86 -10.00 4.74 9.72
N GLU A 87 -9.81 5.97 9.28
CA GLU A 87 -10.62 7.09 9.71
C GLU A 87 -12.06 6.73 9.34
N ASP A 88 -12.77 6.12 10.27
CA ASP A 88 -14.23 6.10 10.37
C ASP A 88 -14.75 7.54 10.64
N ILE A 89 -14.18 8.53 9.95
CA ILE A 89 -14.60 9.94 9.96
C ILE A 89 -15.71 10.16 8.91
N LYS A 90 -16.05 9.15 8.10
CA LYS A 90 -17.08 9.32 7.05
C LYS A 90 -18.53 9.18 7.51
N GLU A 91 -18.82 8.72 8.73
CA GLU A 91 -20.21 8.42 9.10
C GLU A 91 -20.75 9.10 10.37
N LYS A 92 -19.99 9.99 11.02
CA LYS A 92 -20.54 10.77 12.13
C LYS A 92 -20.94 12.17 11.70
N ASN A 93 -22.20 12.24 11.25
CA ASN A 93 -23.12 13.35 11.44
C ASN A 93 -22.58 14.76 11.14
N ASN A 94 -22.87 15.24 9.94
CA ASN A 94 -23.03 16.69 9.76
C ASN A 94 -24.36 16.99 9.09
N SER A 95 -25.45 16.65 9.81
CA SER A 95 -26.80 17.11 9.48
C SER A 95 -26.82 18.63 9.31
N LEU A 96 -26.12 19.35 10.19
CA LEU A 96 -25.96 20.80 10.15
C LEU A 96 -25.30 21.29 8.85
N TYR A 97 -24.29 20.59 8.34
CA TYR A 97 -23.64 20.96 7.08
C TYR A 97 -24.53 20.69 5.86
N LYS A 98 -25.30 19.60 5.86
CA LYS A 98 -26.30 19.36 4.81
C LYS A 98 -27.37 20.45 4.80
N GLU A 99 -27.87 20.80 5.98
CA GLU A 99 -28.89 21.84 6.15
C GLU A 99 -28.38 23.23 5.72
N TYR A 100 -27.14 23.57 6.09
CA TYR A 100 -26.47 24.78 5.62
C TYR A 100 -26.34 24.84 4.09
N LEU A 101 -25.96 23.72 3.46
CA LEU A 101 -25.86 23.65 1.99
C LEU A 101 -27.23 23.79 1.31
N GLU A 102 -28.29 23.23 1.88
CA GLU A 102 -29.66 23.41 1.36
C GLU A 102 -30.13 24.86 1.47
N GLN A 103 -29.91 25.52 2.62
CA GLN A 103 -30.22 26.94 2.78
C GLN A 103 -29.48 27.81 1.76
N LYS A 104 -28.18 27.56 1.55
CA LYS A 104 -27.39 28.28 0.54
C LYS A 104 -27.89 28.08 -0.89
N LYS A 105 -28.36 26.89 -1.23
CA LYS A 105 -28.97 26.61 -2.54
C LYS A 105 -30.28 27.39 -2.70
N LYS A 106 -31.17 27.37 -1.70
CA LYS A 106 -32.43 28.13 -1.73
C LYS A 106 -32.18 29.64 -1.90
N GLU A 107 -31.21 30.21 -1.19
CA GLU A 107 -30.80 31.61 -1.36
C GLU A 107 -30.34 31.90 -2.81
N THR A 108 -29.53 31.01 -3.39
CA THR A 108 -28.98 31.18 -4.74
C THR A 108 -30.07 31.06 -5.81
N GLU A 109 -31.01 30.13 -5.64
CA GLU A 109 -32.15 29.97 -6.55
C GLU A 109 -33.09 31.18 -6.50
N MET A 110 -33.36 31.72 -5.30
CA MET A 110 -34.11 32.96 -5.14
C MET A 110 -33.46 34.11 -5.93
N LEU A 111 -32.15 34.30 -5.79
CA LEU A 111 -31.41 35.33 -6.54
C LEU A 111 -31.49 35.15 -8.06
N LYS A 112 -31.52 33.90 -8.54
CA LYS A 112 -31.68 33.59 -9.98
C LYS A 112 -33.09 33.89 -10.50
N THR A 113 -34.13 33.71 -9.68
CA THR A 113 -35.53 33.98 -10.07
C THR A 113 -35.92 35.45 -10.09
N ILE A 114 -35.10 36.35 -9.51
CA ILE A 114 -35.37 37.78 -9.55
C ILE A 114 -34.86 38.33 -10.90
N PRO A 115 -35.76 38.78 -11.80
CA PRO A 115 -35.30 39.36 -13.05
C PRO A 115 -34.49 40.63 -12.76
N PRO A 116 -33.33 40.83 -13.40
CA PRO A 116 -32.38 41.89 -13.06
C PRO A 116 -32.89 43.33 -13.30
N ASN A 117 -34.12 43.49 -13.81
CA ASN A 117 -34.72 44.78 -14.16
C ASN A 117 -35.97 45.12 -13.31
N LEU A 118 -36.14 44.49 -12.14
CA LEU A 118 -37.31 44.72 -11.29
C LEU A 118 -37.17 46.04 -10.50
N LYS A 119 -38.12 46.99 -10.68
CA LYS A 119 -38.13 48.26 -9.93
C LYS A 119 -38.16 48.00 -8.40
N PRO A 120 -37.51 48.84 -7.57
CA PRO A 120 -37.38 48.62 -6.12
C PRO A 120 -38.70 48.33 -5.39
N TYR A 121 -39.80 48.93 -5.88
CA TYR A 121 -41.16 48.71 -5.36
C TYR A 121 -41.58 47.23 -5.35
N TYR A 122 -41.33 46.50 -6.44
CA TYR A 122 -41.76 45.10 -6.55
C TYR A 122 -40.84 44.16 -5.77
N LYS A 123 -39.56 44.52 -5.62
CA LYS A 123 -38.61 43.79 -4.75
C LYS A 123 -39.10 43.79 -3.30
N ASN A 124 -39.62 44.92 -2.81
CA ASN A 124 -40.16 45.02 -1.46
C ASN A 124 -41.43 44.18 -1.26
N LYS A 125 -42.36 44.19 -2.21
CA LYS A 125 -43.58 43.35 -2.16
C LYS A 125 -43.29 41.86 -2.18
N VAL A 126 -42.33 41.43 -3.00
CA VAL A 126 -41.92 40.01 -3.08
C VAL A 126 -41.27 39.57 -1.77
N ASN A 127 -40.39 40.41 -1.21
CA ASN A 127 -39.79 40.15 0.10
C ASN A 127 -40.83 40.09 1.24
N GLU A 128 -41.87 40.93 1.22
CA GLU A 128 -42.99 40.85 2.18
C GLU A 128 -43.81 39.58 2.02
N TYR A 129 -44.14 39.20 0.77
CA TYR A 129 -44.91 37.98 0.51
C TYR A 129 -44.20 36.73 1.04
N PHE A 130 -42.89 36.60 0.78
CA PHE A 130 -42.12 35.45 1.25
C PHE A 130 -41.86 35.49 2.77
N LYS A 131 -41.63 36.66 3.38
CA LYS A 131 -41.56 36.80 4.84
C LYS A 131 -42.83 36.34 5.56
N ASN A 132 -43.99 36.50 4.94
CA ASN A 132 -45.26 36.06 5.49
C ASN A 132 -45.53 34.56 5.22
N MET A 133 -44.79 33.93 4.30
CA MET A 133 -44.93 32.52 3.94
C MET A 133 -44.01 31.62 4.81
N ASP A 134 -42.83 32.12 5.19
CA ASP A 134 -41.88 31.47 6.12
C ASP A 134 -42.20 31.76 7.60
N GLY A 135 -43.44 32.17 7.89
CA GLY A 135 -43.95 32.50 9.23
C GLY A 135 -44.45 31.30 10.04
N ILE A 136 -43.85 30.11 9.85
CA ILE A 136 -43.73 28.96 10.77
C ILE A 136 -42.40 28.26 10.44
#